data_AF-A0A1F2QWL0-F1
#
_entry.id   AF-A0A1F2QWL0-F1
#
_cell.length_a   1.000
_cell.length_b   1.000
_cell.length_c   1.000
_cell.angle_alpha   90.00
_cell.angle_beta   90.00
_cell.angle_gamma   90.00
#
_symmetry.space_group_name_H-M   'P 1'
#
loop_
_entity.id
_entity.type
_entity.pdbx_description
1 polymer ?
#
loop_
_entity_poly.entity_id
_entity_poly.type
_entity_poly.pdbx_seq_one_letter_code
_entity_poly.pdbx_strand_id
1 'polypeptide(L)'
;MRRLEAIRKLAAGWTDELVVATTGMISRELFMVRDRPENFYMCGSMGCALPLGLGLALAHPERKVVVLDGDGAALMSLGSLALARHLKLKNLEHVILDNGTYASTGDQPTCSAAVTFADLGFQVRHLRVEPGNEPDTPRLPLDPVELRARFERAVRGAALR
;
A
#
# COMPACT_ATOMS: atom_id res chain seq x y z
N MET A 1 -7.03 11.61 12.99
CA MET A 1 -6.12 12.00 11.89
C MET A 1 -6.70 11.46 10.60
N ARG A 2 -6.75 12.29 9.56
CA ARG A 2 -7.25 11.89 8.24
C ARG A 2 -6.27 10.98 7.50
N ARG A 3 -6.77 10.15 6.58
CA ARG A 3 -5.95 9.22 5.79
C ARG A 3 -4.85 9.93 4.99
N LEU A 4 -5.18 11.04 4.32
CA LEU A 4 -4.21 11.87 3.58
C LEU A 4 -3.04 12.35 4.46
N GLU A 5 -3.33 12.77 5.70
CA GLU A 5 -2.32 13.22 6.66
C GLU A 5 -1.41 12.07 7.12
N ALA A 6 -1.99 10.88 7.31
CA ALA A 6 -1.22 9.67 7.60
C ALA A 6 -0.25 9.36 6.45
N ILE A 7 -0.76 9.36 5.21
CA ILE A 7 0.03 9.11 4.00
C ILE A 7 1.15 10.15 3.87
N ARG A 8 0.87 11.44 4.09
CA ARG A 8 1.87 12.51 4.07
C ARG A 8 2.99 12.30 5.09
N LYS A 9 2.65 11.92 6.31
CA LYS A 9 3.65 11.65 7.35
C LYS A 9 4.50 10.43 7.04
N LEU A 10 3.91 9.36 6.52
CA LEU A 10 4.63 8.16 6.11
C LEU A 10 5.58 8.46 4.94
N ALA A 11 5.07 9.11 3.90
CA ALA A 11 5.79 9.38 2.67
C ALA A 11 6.90 10.44 2.80
N ALA A 12 6.86 11.28 3.85
CA ALA A 12 7.86 12.34 4.05
C ALA A 12 9.30 11.79 4.12
N GLY A 13 9.49 10.61 4.70
CA GLY A 13 10.80 9.98 4.89
C GLY A 13 11.23 9.04 3.77
N TRP A 14 10.37 8.75 2.79
CA TRP A 14 10.68 7.78 1.74
C TRP A 14 11.64 8.36 0.71
N THR A 15 12.72 7.63 0.44
CA THR A 15 13.73 7.95 -0.56
C THR A 15 13.60 7.03 -1.76
N ASP A 16 14.08 5.81 -1.64
CA ASP A 16 14.31 4.82 -2.69
C ASP A 16 13.58 3.50 -2.41
N GLU A 17 12.76 3.44 -1.35
CA GLU A 17 11.93 2.27 -1.06
C GLU A 17 10.91 2.05 -2.18
N LEU A 18 10.68 0.78 -2.55
CA LEU A 18 9.61 0.43 -3.48
C LEU A 18 8.27 0.44 -2.75
N VAL A 19 7.35 1.31 -3.14
CA VAL A 19 6.02 1.40 -2.52
C VAL A 19 4.98 0.78 -3.43
N VAL A 20 4.19 -0.15 -2.89
CA VAL A 20 2.98 -0.67 -3.53
C VAL A 20 1.78 -0.09 -2.80
N ALA A 21 1.06 0.82 -3.45
CA ALA A 21 -0.18 1.38 -2.92
C ALA A 21 -1.39 0.64 -3.47
N THR A 22 -2.31 0.26 -2.60
CA THR A 22 -3.55 -0.45 -2.96
C THR A 22 -4.49 0.43 -3.78
N THR A 23 -5.52 -0.19 -4.34
CA THR A 23 -6.50 0.49 -5.20
C THR A 23 -7.37 1.51 -4.48
N GLY A 24 -8.04 2.36 -5.26
CA GLY A 24 -8.92 3.39 -4.75
C GLY A 24 -8.16 4.59 -4.18
N MET A 25 -8.65 5.08 -3.04
CA MET A 25 -8.24 6.39 -2.51
C MET A 25 -6.81 6.44 -2.00
N ILE A 26 -6.28 5.34 -1.47
CA ILE A 26 -4.89 5.29 -0.98
C ILE A 26 -3.90 5.59 -2.12
N SER A 27 -4.05 4.95 -3.29
CA SER A 27 -3.22 5.25 -4.46
C SER A 27 -3.35 6.71 -4.92
N ARG A 28 -4.57 7.25 -4.96
CA ARG A 28 -4.80 8.64 -5.42
C ARG A 28 -4.24 9.67 -4.44
N GLU A 29 -4.46 9.47 -3.15
CA GLU A 29 -3.95 10.33 -2.09
C GLU A 29 -2.42 10.27 -2.02
N LEU A 30 -1.81 9.09 -2.19
CA LEU A 30 -0.35 8.99 -2.30
C LEU A 30 0.19 9.74 -3.52
N PHE A 31 -0.46 9.60 -4.68
CA PHE A 31 -0.07 10.32 -5.90
C PHE A 31 -0.11 11.84 -5.70
N MET A 32 -1.17 12.37 -5.07
CA MET A 32 -1.27 13.80 -4.75
C MET A 32 -0.19 14.28 -3.79
N VAL A 33 0.15 13.45 -2.79
CA VAL A 33 1.05 13.84 -1.70
C VAL A 33 2.51 13.75 -2.12
N ARG A 34 2.88 12.69 -2.84
CA ARG A 34 4.27 12.42 -3.21
C ARG A 34 4.34 11.41 -4.37
N ASP A 35 4.09 11.88 -5.58
CA ASP A 35 4.33 11.07 -6.76
C ASP A 35 5.83 10.82 -7.00
N ARG A 36 6.18 9.57 -7.33
CA ARG A 36 7.54 9.17 -7.70
C ARG A 36 7.55 7.87 -8.52
N PRO A 37 8.63 7.59 -9.28
CA PRO A 37 8.78 6.35 -10.03
C PRO A 37 8.74 5.07 -9.18
N GLU A 38 9.20 5.13 -7.93
CA GLU A 38 9.23 3.99 -6.99
C GLU A 38 7.86 3.68 -6.36
N ASN A 39 6.82 4.44 -6.70
CA ASN A 39 5.44 4.12 -6.30
C ASN A 39 4.75 3.35 -7.43
N PHE A 40 4.31 2.14 -7.12
CA PHE A 40 3.34 1.40 -7.90
C PHE A 40 1.94 1.68 -7.37
N TYR A 41 1.11 2.27 -8.23
CA TYR A 41 -0.29 2.55 -7.92
C TYR A 41 -1.15 1.44 -8.51
N MET A 42 -1.70 0.61 -7.65
CA MET A 42 -2.53 -0.50 -8.07
C MET A 42 -3.91 0.02 -8.51
N CYS A 43 -4.12 0.21 -9.81
CA CYS A 43 -5.38 0.76 -10.32
C CYS A 43 -6.61 -0.17 -10.16
N GLY A 44 -6.41 -1.45 -9.81
CA GLY A 44 -7.47 -2.45 -9.60
C GLY A 44 -7.02 -3.55 -8.64
N SER A 45 -7.67 -4.73 -8.65
CA SER A 45 -7.22 -5.91 -7.89
C SER A 45 -7.01 -5.67 -6.38
N MET A 46 -8.07 -5.23 -5.70
CA MET A 46 -8.05 -5.04 -4.24
C MET A 46 -7.61 -6.33 -3.52
N GLY A 47 -6.73 -6.21 -2.52
CA GLY A 47 -6.14 -7.34 -1.81
C GLY A 47 -4.86 -7.92 -2.46
N CYS A 48 -4.45 -7.45 -3.64
CA CYS A 48 -3.22 -7.92 -4.28
C CYS A 48 -1.94 -7.15 -3.87
N ALA A 49 -2.06 -6.07 -3.09
CA ALA A 49 -0.93 -5.17 -2.77
C ALA A 49 0.15 -5.89 -1.97
N LEU A 50 -0.26 -6.60 -0.90
CA LEU A 50 0.65 -7.40 -0.08
C LEU A 50 1.34 -8.54 -0.86
N PRO A 51 0.62 -9.41 -1.62
CA PRO A 51 1.28 -10.41 -2.46
C PRO A 51 2.34 -9.82 -3.41
N LEU A 52 2.04 -8.70 -4.06
CA LEU A 52 3.01 -8.03 -4.95
C LEU A 52 4.22 -7.52 -4.17
N GLY A 53 4.00 -6.89 -3.01
CA GLY A 53 5.06 -6.44 -2.12
C GLY A 53 5.95 -7.59 -1.61
N LEU A 54 5.36 -8.74 -1.28
CA LEU A 54 6.12 -9.94 -0.89
C LEU A 54 7.02 -10.43 -2.04
N GLY A 55 6.50 -10.47 -3.27
CA GLY A 55 7.28 -10.83 -4.45
C GLY A 55 8.43 -9.85 -4.70
N LEU A 56 8.19 -8.54 -4.58
CA LEU A 56 9.23 -7.52 -4.70
C LEU A 56 10.30 -7.66 -3.61
N ALA A 57 9.90 -7.88 -2.36
CA ALA A 57 10.83 -8.01 -1.24
C ALA A 57 11.70 -9.26 -1.35
N LEU A 58 11.16 -10.36 -1.91
CA LEU A 58 11.92 -11.57 -2.22
C LEU A 58 12.91 -11.36 -3.38
N ALA A 59 12.48 -10.66 -4.44
CA ALA A 59 13.28 -10.44 -5.63
C ALA A 59 14.39 -9.39 -5.42
N HIS A 60 14.19 -8.45 -4.48
CA HIS A 60 15.07 -7.32 -4.20
C HIS A 60 15.37 -7.23 -2.69
N PRO A 61 16.08 -8.22 -2.10
CA PRO A 61 16.37 -8.26 -0.66
C PRO A 61 17.16 -7.04 -0.16
N GLU A 62 17.90 -6.37 -1.03
CA GLU A 62 18.69 -5.16 -0.77
C GLU A 62 17.83 -3.89 -0.67
N ARG A 63 16.59 -3.91 -1.17
CA ARG A 63 15.69 -2.75 -1.18
C ARG A 63 14.59 -2.92 -0.16
N LYS A 64 14.28 -1.82 0.53
CA LYS A 64 13.08 -1.75 1.34
C LYS A 64 11.85 -1.70 0.44
N VAL A 65 10.83 -2.46 0.82
CA VAL A 65 9.52 -2.50 0.19
C VAL A 65 8.48 -2.11 1.21
N VAL A 66 7.60 -1.19 0.84
CA VAL A 66 6.49 -0.74 1.67
C VAL A 66 5.20 -1.05 0.94
N VAL A 67 4.31 -1.78 1.59
CA VAL A 67 2.95 -2.00 1.10
C VAL A 67 2.03 -1.05 1.86
N LEU A 68 1.32 -0.19 1.15
CA LEU A 68 0.34 0.72 1.70
C LEU A 68 -1.06 0.24 1.34
N ASP A 69 -1.73 -0.37 2.31
CA ASP A 69 -3.01 -1.04 2.13
C ASP A 69 -4.12 -0.41 2.98
N GLY A 70 -5.36 -0.72 2.63
CA GLY A 70 -6.54 -0.40 3.44
C GLY A 70 -6.97 -1.64 4.22
N ASP A 71 -7.74 -1.45 5.29
CA ASP A 71 -8.28 -2.56 6.09
C ASP A 71 -9.18 -3.49 5.26
N GLY A 72 -10.03 -2.94 4.39
CA GLY A 72 -10.86 -3.74 3.49
C GLY A 72 -10.04 -4.60 2.51
N ALA A 73 -8.93 -4.08 2.00
CA ALA A 73 -8.05 -4.81 1.11
C ALA A 73 -7.21 -5.87 1.85
N ALA A 74 -6.76 -5.56 3.07
CA ALA A 74 -6.06 -6.52 3.94
C ALA A 74 -6.97 -7.70 4.31
N LEU A 75 -8.27 -7.46 4.58
CA LEU A 75 -9.27 -8.51 4.83
C LEU A 75 -9.46 -9.45 3.64
N MET A 76 -9.29 -8.97 2.41
CA MET A 76 -9.34 -9.82 1.21
C MET A 76 -8.08 -10.67 1.01
N SER A 77 -7.01 -10.40 1.77
CA SER A 77 -5.68 -10.99 1.59
C SER A 77 -5.12 -11.60 2.88
N LEU A 78 -5.98 -12.14 3.75
CA LEU A 78 -5.55 -12.72 5.04
C LEU A 78 -4.52 -13.86 4.88
N GLY A 79 -4.63 -14.66 3.83
CA GLY A 79 -3.64 -15.70 3.52
C GLY A 79 -2.24 -15.13 3.25
N SER A 80 -2.16 -13.94 2.64
CA SER A 80 -0.88 -13.27 2.38
C SER A 80 -0.29 -12.63 3.63
N LEU A 81 -1.10 -12.22 4.61
CA LEU A 81 -0.61 -11.83 5.94
C LEU A 81 0.07 -13.01 6.64
N ALA A 82 -0.59 -14.18 6.65
CA ALA A 82 -0.01 -15.39 7.20
C ALA A 82 1.30 -15.77 6.48
N LEU A 83 1.34 -15.64 5.14
CA LEU A 83 2.56 -15.86 4.36
C LEU A 83 3.67 -14.86 4.73
N ALA A 84 3.36 -13.57 4.88
CA ALA A 84 4.32 -12.56 5.32
C ALA A 84 4.92 -12.93 6.69
N ARG A 85 4.09 -13.44 7.61
CA ARG A 85 4.52 -13.96 8.92
C ARG A 85 5.41 -15.18 8.85
N HIS A 86 5.17 -16.07 7.89
CA HIS A 86 6.03 -17.21 7.63
C HIS A 86 7.39 -16.77 7.07
N LEU A 87 7.41 -15.91 6.05
CA LEU A 87 8.62 -15.50 5.34
C LEU A 87 9.52 -14.55 6.15
N LYS A 88 8.94 -13.71 7.03
CA LYS A 88 9.66 -12.78 7.93
C LYS A 88 10.70 -11.89 7.23
N LEU A 89 10.38 -11.45 6.00
CA LEU A 89 11.23 -10.59 5.18
C LEU A 89 11.46 -9.25 5.91
N LYS A 90 12.71 -8.98 6.29
CA LYS A 90 13.07 -7.80 7.11
C LYS A 90 13.05 -6.49 6.34
N ASN A 91 13.05 -6.57 5.01
CA ASN A 91 12.98 -5.45 4.10
C ASN A 91 11.53 -5.11 3.70
N LEU A 92 10.52 -5.81 4.22
CA LEU A 92 9.10 -5.55 3.92
C LEU A 92 8.39 -4.92 5.12
N GLU A 93 7.84 -3.72 4.92
CA GLU A 93 6.90 -3.09 5.85
C GLU A 93 5.48 -3.13 5.25
N HIS A 94 4.50 -3.58 6.03
CA HIS A 94 3.09 -3.57 5.61
C HIS A 94 2.31 -2.56 6.45
N VAL A 95 1.92 -1.45 5.84
CA VAL A 95 1.14 -0.40 6.48
C VAL A 95 -0.34 -0.56 6.11
N ILE A 96 -1.20 -0.70 7.12
CA ILE A 96 -2.65 -0.79 6.95
C ILE A 96 -3.28 0.48 7.50
N LEU A 97 -3.89 1.27 6.62
CA LEU A 97 -4.69 2.45 6.98
C LEU A 97 -6.14 2.01 7.16
N ASP A 98 -6.55 1.89 8.41
CA ASP A 98 -7.84 1.32 8.79
C ASP A 98 -8.82 2.42 9.19
N ASN A 99 -9.80 2.64 8.34
CA ASN A 99 -10.88 3.59 8.57
C ASN A 99 -12.23 2.88 8.84
N GLY A 100 -12.23 1.54 8.86
CA GLY A 100 -13.41 0.72 9.11
C GLY A 100 -14.46 0.73 8.01
N THR A 101 -14.19 1.30 6.83
CA THR A 101 -15.17 1.37 5.72
C THR A 101 -14.55 1.14 4.35
N TYR A 102 -15.33 0.58 3.42
CA TYR A 102 -15.01 0.59 2.00
C TYR A 102 -15.29 1.97 1.39
N ALA A 103 -14.48 2.97 1.75
CA ALA A 103 -14.72 4.38 1.42
C ALA A 103 -14.77 4.69 -0.09
N SER A 104 -14.22 3.82 -0.95
CA SER A 104 -14.27 4.01 -2.40
C SER A 104 -15.58 3.55 -3.06
N THR A 105 -16.42 2.77 -2.36
CA THR A 105 -17.62 2.12 -2.91
C THR A 105 -18.93 2.51 -2.19
N GLY A 106 -18.87 3.49 -1.29
CA GLY A 106 -20.04 3.99 -0.56
C GLY A 106 -20.01 3.74 0.95
N ASP A 107 -18.82 3.66 1.55
CA ASP A 107 -18.61 3.66 3.00
C ASP A 107 -19.29 2.51 3.75
N GLN A 108 -19.48 1.37 3.10
CA GLN A 108 -19.98 0.17 3.78
C GLN A 108 -18.96 -0.26 4.86
N PRO A 109 -19.40 -0.60 6.08
CA PRO A 109 -18.50 -1.05 7.13
C PRO A 109 -17.67 -2.28 6.70
N THR A 110 -16.40 -2.30 7.08
CA THR A 110 -15.56 -3.49 6.96
C THR A 110 -15.67 -4.35 8.22
N CYS A 111 -15.13 -5.56 8.15
CA CYS A 111 -15.00 -6.44 9.32
C CYS A 111 -13.69 -6.19 10.09
N SER A 112 -13.01 -5.04 9.92
CA SER A 112 -11.68 -4.80 10.50
C SER A 112 -11.69 -4.75 12.02
N ALA A 113 -12.84 -4.44 12.64
CA ALA A 113 -13.02 -4.47 14.08
C ALA A 113 -12.91 -5.88 14.69
N ALA A 114 -13.13 -6.94 13.90
CA ALA A 114 -13.05 -8.33 14.34
C ALA A 114 -11.64 -8.94 14.19
N VAL A 115 -10.66 -8.17 13.69
CA VAL A 115 -9.34 -8.70 13.31
C VAL A 115 -8.21 -7.83 13.88
N THR A 116 -7.24 -8.47 14.51
CA THR A 116 -5.97 -7.84 14.89
C THR A 116 -4.90 -8.14 13.84
N PHE A 117 -4.77 -7.30 12.82
CA PHE A 117 -3.87 -7.56 11.68
C PHE A 117 -2.40 -7.76 12.08
N ALA A 118 -1.95 -7.09 13.14
CA ALA A 118 -0.58 -7.21 13.66
C ALA A 118 -0.24 -8.64 14.13
N ASP A 119 -1.24 -9.40 14.58
CA ASP A 119 -1.06 -10.79 15.02
C ASP A 119 -0.94 -11.76 13.84
N LEU A 120 -1.57 -11.40 12.71
CA LEU A 120 -1.61 -12.24 11.51
C LEU A 120 -0.36 -12.09 10.64
N GLY A 121 0.22 -10.88 10.57
CA GLY A 121 1.32 -10.56 9.66
C GLY A 121 2.72 -10.53 10.29
N PHE A 122 3.67 -10.01 9.51
CA PHE A 122 5.02 -9.62 9.94
C PHE A 122 5.26 -8.15 9.63
N GLN A 123 5.84 -7.40 10.58
CA GLN A 123 6.11 -5.96 10.43
C GLN A 123 4.89 -5.17 9.92
N VAL A 124 3.72 -5.49 10.47
CA VAL A 124 2.47 -4.78 10.17
C VAL A 124 2.39 -3.53 11.02
N ARG A 125 2.33 -2.37 10.37
CA ARG A 125 2.00 -1.09 11.00
C ARG A 125 0.52 -0.80 10.77
N HIS A 126 -0.30 -1.10 11.76
CA HIS A 126 -1.75 -0.85 11.72
C HIS A 126 -2.05 0.55 12.27
N LEU A 127 -2.61 1.42 11.42
CA LEU A 127 -2.93 2.81 11.77
C LEU A 127 -4.44 3.03 11.62
N ARG A 128 -5.11 3.36 12.72
CA ARG A 128 -6.50 3.82 12.69
C ARG A 128 -6.54 5.26 12.15
N VAL A 129 -7.36 5.49 11.13
CA VAL A 129 -7.57 6.82 10.53
C VAL A 129 -9.07 7.12 10.49
N GLU A 130 -9.41 8.39 10.32
CA GLU A 130 -10.81 8.82 10.21
C GLU A 130 -11.49 8.24 8.95
N PRO A 131 -12.77 7.84 9.04
CA PRO A 131 -13.58 7.45 7.88
C PRO A 131 -13.70 8.56 6.84
N GLY A 132 -14.05 8.17 5.62
CA GLY A 132 -14.28 9.08 4.52
C GLY A 132 -13.06 9.32 3.62
N ASN A 133 -13.21 10.34 2.79
CA ASN A 133 -12.39 10.61 1.62
C ASN A 133 -11.98 12.07 1.61
N GLU A 134 -10.74 12.36 1.22
CA GLU A 134 -10.37 13.75 1.00
C GLU A 134 -11.18 14.31 -0.20
N PRO A 135 -11.86 15.47 -0.04
CA PRO A 135 -12.56 16.14 -1.13
C PRO A 135 -11.63 16.39 -2.32
N ASP A 136 -12.20 16.39 -3.52
CA ASP A 136 -11.49 16.73 -4.76
C ASP A 136 -10.25 15.89 -5.09
N THR A 137 -10.09 14.72 -4.45
CA THR A 137 -9.05 13.76 -4.80
C THR A 137 -9.23 13.30 -6.26
N PRO A 138 -8.33 13.68 -7.18
CA PRO A 138 -8.49 13.37 -8.58
C PRO A 138 -8.27 11.88 -8.82
N ARG A 139 -8.79 11.37 -9.95
CA ARG A 139 -8.32 10.09 -10.48
C ARG A 139 -6.84 10.21 -10.83
N LEU A 140 -6.14 9.08 -10.84
CA LEU A 140 -4.75 9.04 -11.31
C LEU A 140 -4.71 9.56 -12.75
N PRO A 141 -3.85 10.54 -13.06
CA PRO A 141 -3.83 11.19 -14.37
C PRO A 141 -3.09 10.39 -15.45
N LEU A 142 -2.38 9.32 -15.06
CA LEU A 142 -1.59 8.47 -15.95
C LEU A 142 -2.29 7.14 -16.20
N ASP A 143 -2.09 6.59 -17.40
CA ASP A 143 -2.61 5.28 -17.77
C ASP A 143 -1.92 4.16 -16.93
N PRO A 144 -2.64 3.10 -16.53
CA PRO A 144 -2.05 1.99 -15.77
C PRO A 144 -0.82 1.34 -16.44
N VAL A 145 -0.76 1.30 -17.77
CA VAL A 145 0.40 0.77 -18.52
C VAL A 145 1.61 1.69 -18.33
N GLU A 146 1.40 3.00 -18.36
CA GLU A 146 2.47 3.98 -18.13
C GLU A 146 2.97 3.93 -16.69
N LEU A 147 2.06 3.88 -15.72
CA LEU A 147 2.40 3.74 -14.30
C LEU A 147 3.21 2.47 -14.04
N ARG A 148 2.80 1.34 -14.63
CA ARG A 148 3.55 0.08 -14.55
C ARG A 148 4.94 0.22 -15.16
N ALA A 149 5.06 0.73 -16.39
CA ALA A 149 6.35 0.86 -17.06
C ALA A 149 7.31 1.80 -16.30
N ARG A 150 6.77 2.88 -15.72
CA ARG A 150 7.54 3.80 -14.87
C ARG A 150 8.09 3.09 -13.63
N PHE A 151 7.26 2.30 -12.94
CA PHE A 151 7.67 1.53 -11.78
C PHE A 151 8.69 0.43 -12.12
N GLU A 152 8.47 -0.33 -13.21
CA GLU A 152 9.41 -1.36 -13.67
C GLU A 152 10.81 -0.79 -13.95
N ARG A 153 10.89 0.42 -14.53
CA ARG A 153 12.17 1.12 -14.70
C ARG A 153 12.83 1.48 -13.37
N ALA A 154 12.06 1.94 -12.39
CA ALA A 154 12.57 2.27 -11.05
C ALA A 154 13.04 1.02 -10.28
N VAL A 155 12.38 -0.12 -10.48
CA VAL A 155 12.81 -1.42 -9.94
C VAL A 155 14.15 -1.83 -10.56
N ARG A 156 14.28 -1.79 -11.89
CA ARG A 156 15.50 -2.22 -12.62
C ARG A 156 16.67 -1.24 -12.49
N GLY A 157 16.42 0.06 -12.47
CA GLY A 157 17.46 1.09 -12.48
C GLY A 157 18.33 1.12 -11.22
N ALA A 158 17.85 0.53 -10.11
CA ALA A 158 18.63 0.34 -8.90
C ALA A 158 19.58 -0.88 -8.98
N ALA A 159 19.26 -1.89 -9.78
CA ALA A 159 20.07 -3.11 -9.92
C ALA A 159 21.34 -2.94 -10.78
N LEU A 160 21.55 -1.75 -11.36
CA LEU A 160 22.68 -1.39 -12.23
C LEU A 160 23.66 -0.39 -11.59
N ARG A 161 23.52 -0.11 -10.29
CA ARG A 161 24.46 0.71 -9.50
C ARG A 161 25.13 -0.17 -8.46
#